data_AF-A0AAD9RST5-F1
#
_entry.id   AF-A0AAD9RST5-F1
#
_cell.length_a   1.000
_cell.length_b   1.000
_cell.length_c   1.000
_cell.angle_alpha   90.00
_cell.angle_beta   90.00
_cell.angle_gamma   90.00
#
_symmetry.space_group_name_H-M   'P 1'
#
loop_
_entity.id
_entity.type
_entity.pdbx_description
1 polymer ?
#
loop_
_entity_poly.entity_id
_entity_poly.type
_entity_poly.pdbx_seq_one_letter_code
_entity_poly.pdbx_strand_id
1 'polypeptide(L)'
;MACPLSEAITDDQSQEGTQLTEGPGLLYGEYLRLDKILSAQRLLSAEYNETVHDEHLFIITHQAYELWFKQIIYELDSVRSLFSSDSSVYDTANRSTTIQNGVSHILNESRTLEILKRLNRIVLILKLLVDQVTILETMTPLDFMAFRDYLCPASGFQSLQFRLLENKLGVKQEHRVRYNQSYMRVFGRDPNAIEAIKRSEEEPSLSCLVQRWLARTPGLETYDFDFWGKYKRAVERMLFEQEQAAQKQSKEQMKTYLLSNVQSRQAVFETIFNESLHNAFVSRGERRFSHAALQGAVMITLYRDEPRFSQPHQILTALMDIDSLITKWRYNHVIMVQRMIGSQQLGTGGSSGYQYLKSTLSDRYKVFLDLFNLSTFLIPRHLIPPLTKQMKTRLSIAWNGWSTDNNQNNSENTIENS
;
A
#
# COMPACT_ATOMS: atom_id res chain seq x y z
N MET A 1 63.71 -19.80 -35.56
CA MET A 1 63.84 -18.32 -35.59
C MET A 1 63.19 -17.78 -34.33
N ALA A 2 63.92 -16.97 -33.57
CA ALA A 2 63.51 -16.44 -32.27
C ALA A 2 63.17 -14.94 -32.35
N CYS A 3 62.09 -14.54 -31.63
CA CYS A 3 61.67 -13.23 -31.07
C CYS A 3 61.52 -11.98 -31.98
N PRO A 4 60.79 -10.90 -31.60
CA PRO A 4 60.28 -10.52 -30.25
C PRO A 4 58.85 -9.90 -30.18
N LEU A 5 58.30 -9.70 -28.95
CA LEU A 5 57.42 -8.60 -28.48
C LEU A 5 56.74 -9.05 -27.17
N SER A 6 57.37 -8.79 -26.03
CA SER A 6 57.32 -7.57 -25.19
C SER A 6 56.42 -7.79 -23.98
N GLU A 7 57.09 -7.91 -22.84
CA GLU A 7 56.54 -7.86 -21.49
C GLU A 7 55.68 -6.61 -21.30
N ALA A 8 54.43 -6.84 -20.91
CA ALA A 8 53.62 -5.92 -20.10
C ALA A 8 52.45 -6.72 -19.54
N ILE A 9 52.72 -7.71 -18.68
CA ILE A 9 51.71 -8.15 -17.71
C ILE A 9 51.74 -7.07 -16.62
N THR A 10 50.89 -6.06 -16.79
CA THR A 10 50.54 -5.16 -15.70
C THR A 10 49.86 -5.99 -14.63
N ASP A 11 50.57 -6.23 -13.55
CA ASP A 11 50.07 -6.80 -12.31
C ASP A 11 48.86 -5.96 -11.87
N ASP A 12 47.65 -6.51 -12.01
CA ASP A 12 46.42 -5.82 -11.64
C ASP A 12 46.28 -5.85 -10.10
N GLN A 13 47.01 -4.96 -9.45
CA GLN A 13 47.00 -4.75 -7.99
C GLN A 13 45.61 -4.37 -7.45
N SER A 14 44.60 -4.14 -8.31
CA SER A 14 43.22 -3.89 -7.86
C SER A 14 42.57 -5.12 -7.20
N GLN A 15 43.14 -6.32 -7.36
CA GLN A 15 42.69 -7.54 -6.68
C GLN A 15 43.51 -7.91 -5.43
N GLU A 16 44.64 -7.24 -5.18
CA GLU A 16 45.43 -7.39 -3.95
C GLU A 16 44.82 -6.53 -2.84
N GLY A 17 43.63 -6.93 -2.39
CA GLY A 17 42.88 -6.25 -1.33
C GLY A 17 43.62 -6.32 0.01
N THR A 18 44.47 -5.33 0.28
CA THR A 18 44.97 -5.09 1.64
C THR A 18 43.80 -4.58 2.48
N GLN A 19 43.60 -5.09 3.70
CA GLN A 19 42.44 -4.75 4.53
C GLN A 19 42.54 -3.29 5.02
N LEU A 20 41.86 -2.36 4.32
CA LEU A 20 42.02 -0.90 4.45
C LEU A 20 41.31 -0.24 5.64
N THR A 21 40.86 -0.97 6.67
CA THR A 21 40.05 -0.36 7.74
C THR A 21 40.50 -0.73 9.16
N GLU A 22 41.05 0.25 9.89
CA GLU A 22 41.30 0.24 11.35
C GLU A 22 40.03 0.61 12.17
N GLY A 23 38.83 0.27 11.68
CA GLY A 23 37.60 0.31 12.48
C GLY A 23 37.40 -1.00 13.25
N PRO A 24 36.43 -1.12 14.18
CA PRO A 24 36.01 -2.42 14.71
C PRO A 24 35.39 -3.24 13.56
N GLY A 25 36.25 -3.88 12.78
CA GLY A 25 35.91 -4.58 11.56
C GLY A 25 35.20 -5.87 11.90
N LEU A 26 33.87 -5.80 12.06
CA LEU A 26 33.04 -7.00 12.15
C LEU A 26 33.20 -7.80 10.85
N LEU A 27 33.52 -9.08 10.99
CA LEU A 27 33.60 -9.99 9.85
C LEU A 27 32.19 -10.16 9.25
N TYR A 28 32.11 -10.44 7.94
CA TYR A 28 30.83 -10.63 7.24
C TYR A 28 29.88 -11.60 7.93
N GLY A 29 30.41 -12.76 8.36
CA GLY A 29 29.65 -13.79 9.07
C GLY A 29 29.13 -13.33 10.44
N GLU A 30 29.88 -12.48 11.14
CA GLU A 30 29.50 -11.91 12.43
C GLU A 30 28.43 -10.82 12.27
N TYR A 31 28.60 -9.94 11.27
CA TYR A 31 27.64 -8.89 10.97
C TYR A 31 26.26 -9.46 10.60
N LEU A 32 26.23 -10.47 9.72
CA LEU A 32 24.99 -11.11 9.28
C LEU A 32 24.48 -12.21 10.21
N ARG A 33 25.25 -12.59 11.24
CA ARG A 33 24.90 -13.67 12.17
C ARG A 33 24.62 -14.99 11.44
N LEU A 34 25.52 -15.35 10.52
CA LEU A 34 25.36 -16.54 9.69
C LEU A 34 25.39 -17.83 10.51
N ASP A 35 26.02 -17.81 11.69
CA ASP A 35 25.96 -18.90 12.68
C ASP A 35 24.51 -19.25 13.07
N LYS A 36 23.63 -18.25 13.17
CA LYS A 36 22.21 -18.47 13.48
C LYS A 36 21.39 -18.80 12.25
N ILE A 37 21.63 -18.09 11.14
CA ILE A 37 20.82 -18.25 9.93
C ILE A 37 21.10 -19.59 9.25
N LEU A 38 22.38 -19.95 9.09
CA LEU A 38 22.82 -21.15 8.36
C LEU A 38 22.87 -22.42 9.23
N SER A 39 22.41 -22.35 10.49
CA SER A 39 22.24 -23.52 11.36
C SER A 39 20.80 -23.69 11.84
N ALA A 40 19.84 -23.01 11.21
CA ALA A 40 18.41 -23.10 11.52
C ALA A 40 17.67 -24.17 10.69
N GLN A 41 18.36 -24.92 9.83
CA GLN A 41 17.78 -25.89 8.90
C GLN A 41 17.69 -27.28 9.54
N ARG A 42 16.61 -27.54 10.28
CA ARG A 42 16.35 -28.82 10.94
C ARG A 42 15.31 -29.63 10.16
N LEU A 43 15.72 -30.73 9.52
CA LEU A 43 14.84 -31.64 8.79
C LEU A 43 14.23 -32.66 9.75
N LEU A 44 12.91 -32.73 9.85
CA LEU A 44 12.22 -33.70 10.69
C LEU A 44 12.34 -35.11 10.10
N SER A 45 12.29 -35.26 8.78
CA SER A 45 12.42 -36.57 8.12
C SER A 45 13.76 -37.24 8.44
N ALA A 46 14.83 -36.46 8.56
CA ALA A 46 16.15 -36.94 8.96
C ALA A 46 16.19 -37.44 10.40
N GLU A 47 15.43 -36.83 11.32
CA GLU A 47 15.35 -37.26 12.72
C GLU A 47 14.58 -38.57 12.91
N TYR A 48 13.66 -38.86 12.00
CA TYR A 48 12.93 -40.13 11.96
C TYR A 48 13.61 -41.19 11.08
N ASN A 49 14.86 -40.98 10.66
CA ASN A 49 15.68 -41.88 9.82
C ASN A 49 15.14 -42.13 8.39
N GLU A 50 14.26 -41.28 7.87
CA GLU A 50 13.72 -41.36 6.51
C GLU A 50 13.99 -40.04 5.78
N THR A 51 15.26 -39.68 5.59
CA THR A 51 15.65 -38.35 5.07
C THR A 51 15.05 -38.09 3.68
N VAL A 52 14.22 -37.07 3.58
CA VAL A 52 13.67 -36.57 2.30
C VAL A 52 14.40 -35.31 1.89
N HIS A 53 15.07 -35.35 0.73
CA HIS A 53 15.90 -34.26 0.23
C HIS A 53 15.16 -32.92 0.11
N ASP A 54 13.94 -32.94 -0.47
CA ASP A 54 13.18 -31.73 -0.76
C ASP A 54 12.58 -31.05 0.49
N GLU A 55 12.64 -31.69 1.67
CA GLU A 55 12.31 -31.03 2.94
C GLU A 55 13.25 -29.83 3.20
N HIS A 56 14.52 -29.92 2.81
CA HIS A 56 15.45 -28.80 2.93
C HIS A 56 15.01 -27.60 2.08
N LEU A 57 14.56 -27.84 0.84
CA LEU A 57 14.01 -26.79 -0.04
C LEU A 57 12.76 -26.16 0.56
N PHE A 58 11.87 -26.97 1.13
CA PHE A 58 10.68 -26.51 1.83
C PHE A 58 11.04 -25.57 2.99
N ILE A 59 11.99 -25.95 3.84
CA ILE A 59 12.46 -25.14 4.98
C ILE A 59 13.07 -23.81 4.51
N ILE A 60 14.05 -23.87 3.60
CA ILE A 60 14.76 -22.67 3.11
C ILE A 60 13.79 -21.69 2.46
N THR A 61 12.84 -22.19 1.67
CA THR A 61 11.83 -21.34 1.02
C THR A 61 11.01 -20.57 2.06
N HIS A 62 10.49 -21.24 3.08
CA HIS A 62 9.70 -20.60 4.13
C HIS A 62 10.54 -19.65 4.99
N GLN A 63 11.79 -20.00 5.32
CA GLN A 63 12.70 -19.11 6.04
C GLN A 63 12.99 -17.82 5.25
N ALA A 64 13.21 -17.92 3.94
CA ALA A 64 13.38 -16.77 3.08
C ALA A 64 12.11 -15.88 3.01
N TYR A 65 10.91 -16.47 2.92
CA TYR A 65 9.65 -15.71 3.05
C TYR A 65 9.57 -14.96 4.38
N GLU A 66 9.87 -15.61 5.50
CA GLU A 66 9.80 -15.00 6.83
C GLU A 66 10.84 -13.87 7.02
N LEU A 67 12.03 -13.97 6.42
CA LEU A 67 12.98 -12.85 6.39
C LEU A 67 12.43 -11.64 5.62
N TRP A 68 11.80 -11.87 4.47
CA TRP A 68 11.18 -10.80 3.70
C TRP A 68 9.93 -10.22 4.37
N PHE A 69 9.10 -11.03 5.04
CA PHE A 69 7.99 -10.53 5.84
C PHE A 69 8.49 -9.63 6.96
N LYS A 70 9.60 -9.99 7.62
CA LYS A 70 10.23 -9.13 8.62
C LYS A 70 10.66 -7.79 8.03
N GLN A 71 11.27 -7.79 6.85
CA GLN A 71 11.66 -6.55 6.16
C GLN A 71 10.43 -5.71 5.79
N ILE A 72 9.37 -6.32 5.26
CA ILE A 72 8.12 -5.61 4.92
C ILE A 72 7.52 -4.98 6.16
N ILE A 73 7.43 -5.71 7.28
CA ILE A 73 6.90 -5.18 8.55
C ILE A 73 7.75 -4.03 9.06
N TYR A 74 9.08 -4.13 8.96
CA TYR A 74 9.99 -3.05 9.35
C TYR A 74 9.76 -1.77 8.53
N GLU A 75 9.65 -1.89 7.21
CA GLU A 75 9.30 -0.75 6.34
C GLU A 75 7.91 -0.19 6.66
N LEU A 76 6.93 -1.08 6.82
CA LEU A 76 5.54 -0.73 7.09
C LEU A 76 5.38 0.01 8.41
N ASP A 77 6.02 -0.45 9.48
CA ASP A 77 5.99 0.20 10.79
C ASP A 77 6.65 1.58 10.73
N SER A 78 7.72 1.72 9.95
CA SER A 78 8.36 3.00 9.73
C SER A 78 7.48 3.96 8.92
N VAL A 79 6.78 3.48 7.89
CA VAL A 79 5.78 4.28 7.15
C VAL A 79 4.60 4.67 8.04
N ARG A 80 4.07 3.75 8.85
CA ARG A 80 3.02 4.03 9.85
C ARG A 80 3.48 5.12 10.82
N SER A 81 4.72 5.07 11.29
CA SER A 81 5.30 6.12 12.15
C SER A 81 5.36 7.49 11.46
N LEU A 82 5.78 7.53 10.18
CA LEU A 82 5.82 8.76 9.39
C LEU A 82 4.43 9.40 9.25
N PHE A 83 3.38 8.61 9.01
CA PHE A 83 2.00 9.12 8.98
C PHE A 83 1.48 9.51 10.38
N SER A 84 1.82 8.78 11.44
CA SER A 84 1.37 9.05 12.81
C SER A 84 1.98 10.34 13.39
N SER A 85 3.22 10.67 13.03
CA SER A 85 3.89 11.91 13.45
C SER A 85 3.20 13.20 12.97
N ASP A 86 2.21 13.06 12.08
CA ASP A 86 1.32 14.13 11.61
C ASP A 86 0.11 14.35 12.54
N SER A 87 -0.16 13.43 13.48
CA SER A 87 -1.39 13.43 14.30
C SER A 87 -1.20 13.92 15.75
N SER A 88 0.03 14.03 16.28
CA SER A 88 0.29 14.21 17.72
C SER A 88 0.27 15.66 18.23
N VAL A 89 -0.32 16.62 17.51
CA VAL A 89 -0.41 18.03 17.96
C VAL A 89 -1.85 18.48 18.22
N TYR A 90 -2.83 17.60 18.02
CA TYR A 90 -4.24 17.88 18.32
C TYR A 90 -4.77 17.10 19.52
N ASP A 91 -3.96 16.97 20.58
CA ASP A 91 -4.49 16.55 21.87
C ASP A 91 -4.84 17.79 22.71
N THR A 92 -6.15 17.91 22.96
CA THR A 92 -6.83 19.00 23.65
C THR A 92 -6.54 18.98 25.15
N ALA A 93 -5.55 19.74 25.63
CA ALA A 93 -5.52 20.27 27.00
C ALA A 93 -4.36 21.27 27.19
N ASN A 94 -4.44 22.45 26.56
CA ASN A 94 -4.01 23.73 27.15
C ASN A 94 -4.09 24.85 26.11
N ARG A 95 -5.05 25.76 26.31
CA ARG A 95 -5.03 27.10 25.70
C ARG A 95 -3.86 27.87 26.31
N SER A 96 -2.68 27.74 25.72
CA SER A 96 -1.64 28.78 25.66
C SER A 96 -0.36 28.08 25.23
N THR A 97 -0.02 28.16 23.95
CA THR A 97 1.37 28.01 23.53
C THR A 97 1.54 28.79 22.24
N THR A 98 2.13 29.95 22.44
CA THR A 98 2.93 30.74 21.52
C THR A 98 3.01 30.18 20.10
N ILE A 99 2.36 30.90 19.17
CA ILE A 99 2.65 30.84 17.75
C ILE A 99 4.08 31.36 17.58
N GLN A 100 5.07 30.47 17.68
CA GLN A 100 6.41 30.73 17.20
C GLN A 100 6.60 29.92 15.90
N ASN A 101 6.68 30.68 14.81
CA ASN A 101 7.01 30.29 13.44
C ASN A 101 5.95 29.43 12.73
N GLY A 102 5.12 30.12 11.93
CA GLY A 102 4.04 29.59 11.09
C GLY A 102 4.47 28.61 9.99
N VAL A 103 4.92 27.41 10.38
CA VAL A 103 4.97 26.24 9.51
C VAL A 103 3.73 25.42 9.80
N SER A 104 2.75 25.47 8.90
CA SER A 104 1.63 24.54 8.90
C SER A 104 2.21 23.12 8.88
N HIS A 105 1.98 22.35 9.96
CA HIS A 105 2.38 20.94 10.11
C HIS A 105 1.54 20.05 9.18
N ILE A 106 1.67 20.27 7.88
CA ILE A 106 1.29 19.38 6.79
C ILE A 106 2.48 18.45 6.59
N LEU A 107 2.27 17.16 6.30
CA LEU A 107 3.33 16.25 5.83
C LEU A 107 4.25 16.98 4.85
N ASN A 108 5.47 17.30 5.30
CA ASN A 108 6.47 17.97 4.48
C ASN A 108 6.78 17.06 3.29
N GLU A 109 6.94 17.63 2.09
CA GLU A 109 7.19 16.90 0.84
C GLU A 109 8.38 15.94 0.95
N SER A 110 9.39 16.29 1.76
CA SER A 110 10.52 15.40 2.07
C SER A 110 10.10 14.08 2.75
N ARG A 111 9.08 14.10 3.61
CA ARG A 111 8.53 12.89 4.25
C ARG A 111 7.71 12.06 3.28
N THR A 112 6.97 12.71 2.38
CA THR A 112 6.19 12.05 1.32
C THR A 112 7.09 11.23 0.39
N LEU A 113 8.26 11.75 0.02
CA LEU A 113 9.28 11.03 -0.74
C LEU A 113 9.80 9.79 0.00
N GLU A 114 10.07 9.91 1.31
CA GLU A 114 10.53 8.77 2.12
C GLU A 114 9.45 7.68 2.23
N ILE A 115 8.19 8.07 2.43
CA ILE A 115 7.04 7.15 2.43
C ILE A 115 6.97 6.42 1.10
N LEU A 116 6.99 7.16 -0.01
CA LEU A 116 6.91 6.58 -1.35
C LEU A 116 8.06 5.62 -1.63
N LYS A 117 9.30 5.99 -1.28
CA LYS A 117 10.49 5.13 -1.43
C LYS A 117 10.30 3.80 -0.72
N ARG A 118 9.79 3.81 0.52
CA ARG A 118 9.59 2.60 1.33
C ARG A 118 8.40 1.77 0.85
N LEU A 119 7.30 2.39 0.45
CA LEU A 119 6.18 1.68 -0.17
C LEU A 119 6.61 1.00 -1.48
N ASN A 120 7.37 1.69 -2.33
CA ASN A 120 7.93 1.09 -3.54
C ASN A 120 8.89 -0.07 -3.23
N ARG A 121 9.68 0.03 -2.16
CA ARG A 121 10.50 -1.10 -1.70
C ARG A 121 9.64 -2.30 -1.30
N ILE A 122 8.55 -2.09 -0.56
CA ILE A 122 7.59 -3.16 -0.23
C ILE A 122 7.00 -3.77 -1.51
N VAL A 123 6.62 -2.96 -2.50
CA VAL A 123 6.14 -3.43 -3.81
C VAL A 123 7.17 -4.34 -4.49
N LEU A 124 8.45 -3.96 -4.52
CA LEU A 124 9.50 -4.78 -5.13
C LEU A 124 9.76 -6.09 -4.37
N ILE A 125 9.75 -6.05 -3.02
CA ILE A 125 9.86 -7.27 -2.22
C ILE A 125 8.68 -8.20 -2.50
N LEU A 126 7.45 -7.68 -2.54
CA LEU A 126 6.27 -8.48 -2.83
C LEU A 126 6.31 -9.10 -4.24
N LYS A 127 6.87 -8.40 -5.25
CA LYS A 127 7.10 -8.99 -6.58
C LYS A 127 8.04 -10.20 -6.50
N LEU A 128 9.16 -10.06 -5.79
CA LEU A 128 10.09 -11.18 -5.56
C LEU A 128 9.38 -12.34 -4.84
N LEU A 129 8.55 -12.06 -3.83
CA LEU A 129 7.79 -13.09 -3.12
C LEU A 129 6.75 -13.79 -4.00
N VAL A 130 6.15 -13.09 -4.96
CA VAL A 130 5.24 -13.70 -5.94
C VAL A 130 6.00 -14.71 -6.83
N ASP A 131 7.19 -14.34 -7.28
CA ASP A 131 8.02 -15.18 -8.15
C ASP A 131 8.67 -16.35 -7.39
N GLN A 132 8.98 -16.16 -6.10
CA GLN A 132 9.60 -17.18 -5.26
C GLN A 132 8.76 -18.46 -5.11
N VAL A 133 7.44 -18.42 -5.35
CA VAL A 133 6.58 -19.62 -5.39
C VAL A 133 7.09 -20.62 -6.43
N THR A 134 7.61 -20.15 -7.56
CA THR A 134 8.08 -21.00 -8.67
C THR A 134 9.25 -21.90 -8.28
N ILE A 135 10.06 -21.49 -7.29
CA ILE A 135 11.16 -22.29 -6.73
C ILE A 135 10.58 -23.51 -5.99
N LEU A 136 9.53 -23.34 -5.20
CA LEU A 136 8.91 -24.45 -4.47
C LEU A 136 8.10 -25.37 -5.39
N GLU A 137 7.64 -24.87 -6.53
CA GLU A 137 6.96 -25.65 -7.57
C GLU A 137 7.87 -26.63 -8.33
N THR A 138 9.19 -26.59 -8.11
CA THR A 138 10.10 -27.62 -8.64
C THR A 138 10.01 -28.93 -7.87
N MET A 139 9.57 -28.89 -6.60
CA MET A 139 9.31 -30.09 -5.79
C MET A 139 8.09 -30.84 -6.35
N THR A 140 8.17 -32.16 -6.45
CA THR A 140 7.04 -32.96 -6.94
C THR A 140 6.03 -33.24 -5.81
N PRO A 141 4.74 -33.45 -6.13
CA PRO A 141 3.76 -33.83 -5.11
C PRO A 141 4.10 -35.13 -4.38
N LEU A 142 4.75 -36.08 -5.05
CA LEU A 142 5.16 -37.36 -4.43
C LEU A 142 6.27 -37.13 -3.40
N ASP A 143 7.27 -36.31 -3.71
CA ASP A 143 8.34 -35.96 -2.77
C ASP A 143 7.78 -35.17 -1.58
N PHE A 144 6.81 -34.28 -1.83
CA PHE A 144 6.12 -33.57 -0.76
C PHE A 144 5.35 -34.52 0.18
N MET A 145 4.65 -35.53 -0.37
CA MET A 145 3.95 -36.52 0.46
C MET A 145 4.91 -37.31 1.37
N ALA A 146 6.16 -37.54 0.93
CA ALA A 146 7.13 -38.33 1.68
C ALA A 146 7.54 -37.71 3.04
N PHE A 147 7.41 -36.39 3.21
CA PHE A 147 7.71 -35.72 4.49
C PHE A 147 6.54 -34.94 5.10
N ARG A 148 5.39 -34.87 4.41
CA ARG A 148 4.23 -34.10 4.84
C ARG A 148 3.71 -34.51 6.22
N ASP A 149 3.76 -35.79 6.54
CA ASP A 149 3.20 -36.32 7.79
C ASP A 149 3.95 -35.83 9.03
N TYR A 150 5.25 -35.53 8.91
CA TYR A 150 6.05 -34.93 9.98
C TYR A 150 5.67 -33.47 10.27
N LEU A 151 5.00 -32.79 9.34
CA LEU A 151 4.61 -31.39 9.51
C LEU A 151 3.37 -31.22 10.40
N CYS A 152 2.57 -32.25 10.63
CA CYS A 152 1.33 -32.11 11.40
C CYS A 152 1.61 -31.82 12.89
N PRO A 153 0.92 -30.84 13.54
CA PRO A 153 -0.17 -29.99 13.06
C PRO A 153 0.26 -28.62 12.51
N ALA A 154 1.56 -28.42 12.27
CA ALA A 154 2.10 -27.16 11.81
C ALA A 154 1.54 -26.75 10.43
N SER A 155 1.29 -25.46 10.27
CA SER A 155 0.78 -24.92 9.01
C SER A 155 1.08 -23.42 8.86
N GLY A 156 0.98 -22.91 7.63
CA GLY A 156 1.13 -21.48 7.35
C GLY A 156 0.12 -20.57 8.07
N PHE A 157 -0.94 -21.13 8.67
CA PHE A 157 -1.83 -20.38 9.57
C PHE A 157 -1.11 -19.85 10.81
N GLN A 158 -0.01 -20.48 11.21
CA GLN A 158 0.85 -20.12 12.34
C GLN A 158 1.95 -19.12 11.95
N SER A 159 1.99 -18.63 10.71
CA SER A 159 2.89 -17.52 10.37
C SER A 159 2.43 -16.24 11.07
N LEU A 160 3.11 -15.92 12.17
CA LEU A 160 2.85 -14.72 12.98
C LEU A 160 3.03 -13.47 12.13
N GLN A 161 4.14 -13.37 11.40
CA GLN A 161 4.47 -12.18 10.62
C GLN A 161 3.45 -11.93 9.51
N PHE A 162 2.94 -12.98 8.86
CA PHE A 162 1.88 -12.81 7.87
C PHE A 162 0.60 -12.21 8.46
N ARG A 163 0.22 -12.59 9.70
CA ARG A 163 -0.93 -11.99 10.40
C ARG A 163 -0.67 -10.57 10.84
N LEU A 164 0.53 -10.28 11.36
CA LEU A 164 0.94 -8.92 11.70
C LEU A 164 0.91 -8.01 10.47
N LEU A 165 1.37 -8.50 9.31
CA LEU A 165 1.31 -7.76 8.05
C LEU A 165 -0.13 -7.41 7.66
N GLU A 166 -1.04 -8.40 7.65
CA GLU A 166 -2.45 -8.17 7.35
C GLU A 166 -3.08 -7.13 8.29
N ASN A 167 -2.84 -7.24 9.60
CA ASN A 167 -3.39 -6.32 10.59
C ASN A 167 -2.81 -4.91 10.44
N LYS A 168 -1.49 -4.79 10.30
CA LYS A 168 -0.79 -3.50 10.13
C LYS A 168 -1.17 -2.80 8.83
N LEU A 169 -1.50 -3.52 7.76
CA LEU A 169 -2.08 -2.92 6.55
C LEU A 169 -3.50 -2.42 6.83
N GLY A 170 -4.35 -3.25 7.43
CA GLY A 170 -5.71 -2.89 7.84
C GLY A 170 -6.79 -3.91 7.49
N VAL A 171 -6.45 -5.20 7.37
CA VAL A 171 -7.46 -6.26 7.19
C VAL A 171 -8.24 -6.41 8.49
N LYS A 172 -9.52 -6.03 8.45
CA LYS A 172 -10.39 -6.11 9.62
C LYS A 172 -10.88 -7.53 9.92
N GLN A 173 -11.16 -7.80 11.18
CA GLN A 173 -11.57 -9.12 11.65
C GLN A 173 -12.88 -9.60 11.04
N GLU A 174 -13.87 -8.71 10.94
CA GLU A 174 -15.19 -8.98 10.38
C GLU A 174 -15.14 -9.36 8.88
N HIS A 175 -14.11 -8.93 8.16
CA HIS A 175 -13.94 -9.25 6.75
C HIS A 175 -13.33 -10.64 6.53
N ARG A 176 -12.60 -11.17 7.51
CA ARG A 176 -11.97 -12.48 7.40
C ARG A 176 -13.04 -13.57 7.25
N VAL A 177 -12.72 -14.60 6.45
CA VAL A 177 -13.61 -15.77 6.29
C VAL A 177 -13.75 -16.53 7.60
N ARG A 178 -14.89 -17.19 7.85
CA ARG A 178 -15.26 -17.80 9.15
C ARG A 178 -14.15 -18.61 9.80
N TYR A 179 -13.45 -19.45 9.04
CA TYR A 179 -12.33 -20.26 9.56
C TYR A 179 -11.19 -19.39 10.14
N ASN A 180 -10.94 -18.20 9.57
CA ASN A 180 -9.95 -17.23 10.04
C ASN A 180 -10.48 -16.24 11.09
N GLN A 181 -11.78 -16.22 11.42
CA GLN A 181 -12.32 -15.26 12.40
C GLN A 181 -11.87 -15.54 13.84
N SER A 182 -11.13 -16.62 14.07
CA SER A 182 -10.45 -16.89 15.33
C SER A 182 -9.01 -17.32 15.08
N TYR A 183 -8.32 -16.63 14.16
CA TYR A 183 -6.94 -16.95 13.78
C TYR A 183 -5.96 -16.90 14.97
N MET A 184 -6.27 -16.14 16.02
CA MET A 184 -5.50 -16.14 17.28
C MET A 184 -5.42 -17.52 17.95
N ARG A 185 -6.45 -18.36 17.81
CA ARG A 185 -6.48 -19.72 18.41
C ARG A 185 -5.34 -20.60 17.89
N VAL A 186 -4.88 -20.33 16.67
CA VAL A 186 -3.82 -21.09 15.99
C VAL A 186 -2.45 -20.86 16.62
N PHE A 187 -2.26 -19.74 17.33
CA PHE A 187 -1.05 -19.42 18.08
C PHE A 187 -1.04 -20.02 19.50
N GLY A 188 -2.11 -20.72 19.90
CA GLY A 188 -2.16 -21.58 21.07
C GLY A 188 -1.80 -20.87 22.38
N ARG A 189 -0.65 -21.25 22.96
CA ARG A 189 -0.15 -20.81 24.27
C ARG A 189 1.07 -19.88 24.20
N ASP A 190 1.48 -19.41 23.02
CA ASP A 190 2.59 -18.44 22.93
C ASP A 190 2.08 -17.04 23.35
N PRO A 191 2.41 -16.56 24.56
CA PRO A 191 1.87 -15.29 25.05
C PRO A 191 2.43 -14.11 24.26
N ASN A 192 3.66 -14.22 23.75
CA ASN A 192 4.31 -13.15 23.00
C ASN A 192 3.67 -12.99 21.62
N ALA A 193 3.37 -14.09 20.94
CA ALA A 193 2.65 -14.04 19.66
C ALA A 193 1.25 -13.47 19.81
N ILE A 194 0.51 -13.90 20.85
CA ILE A 194 -0.83 -13.39 21.15
C ILE A 194 -0.79 -11.88 21.43
N GLU A 195 0.16 -11.44 22.24
CA GLU A 195 0.31 -10.02 22.58
C GLU A 195 0.68 -9.18 21.35
N ALA A 196 1.60 -9.67 20.52
CA ALA A 196 1.96 -9.00 19.27
C ALA A 196 0.76 -8.86 18.32
N ILE A 197 -0.10 -9.89 18.24
CA ILE A 197 -1.33 -9.84 17.43
C ILE A 197 -2.30 -8.81 17.99
N LYS A 198 -2.62 -8.86 19.29
CA LYS A 198 -3.52 -7.88 19.94
C LYS A 198 -3.05 -6.46 19.70
N ARG A 199 -1.77 -6.20 19.96
CA ARG A 199 -1.15 -4.92 19.70
C ARG A 199 -1.29 -4.48 18.24
N SER A 200 -1.12 -5.40 17.29
CA SER A 200 -1.29 -5.09 15.87
C SER A 200 -2.73 -4.79 15.45
N GLU A 201 -3.73 -5.29 16.18
CA GLU A 201 -5.16 -4.99 15.96
C GLU A 201 -5.56 -3.65 16.62
N GLU A 202 -4.97 -3.32 17.75
CA GLU A 202 -5.26 -2.09 18.52
C GLU A 202 -4.56 -0.85 17.96
N GLU A 203 -3.30 -0.99 17.52
CA GLU A 203 -2.56 0.13 16.96
C GLU A 203 -3.17 0.60 15.62
N PRO A 204 -3.07 1.91 15.28
CA PRO A 204 -3.53 2.41 14.00
C PRO A 204 -2.88 1.67 12.81
N SER A 205 -3.71 1.04 11.98
CA SER A 205 -3.27 0.42 10.73
C SER A 205 -2.86 1.47 9.71
N LEU A 206 -2.11 1.06 8.67
CA LEU A 206 -1.75 1.93 7.55
C LEU A 206 -3.01 2.51 6.89
N SER A 207 -4.05 1.70 6.69
CA SER A 207 -5.33 2.19 6.15
C SER A 207 -5.94 3.29 7.01
N CYS A 208 -5.95 3.13 8.34
CA CYS A 208 -6.46 4.16 9.25
C CYS A 208 -5.67 5.48 9.10
N LEU A 209 -4.35 5.39 9.07
CA LEU A 209 -3.45 6.54 8.97
C LEU A 209 -3.56 7.24 7.62
N VAL A 210 -3.63 6.49 6.53
CA VAL A 210 -3.85 7.00 5.17
C VAL A 210 -5.20 7.70 5.07
N GLN A 211 -6.26 7.14 5.65
CA GLN A 211 -7.58 7.78 5.65
C GLN A 211 -7.57 9.13 6.40
N ARG A 212 -6.89 9.20 7.56
CA ARG A 212 -6.73 10.46 8.30
C ARG A 212 -5.99 11.50 7.47
N TRP A 213 -4.91 11.09 6.79
CA TRP A 213 -4.16 11.96 5.88
C TRP A 213 -5.01 12.44 4.70
N LEU A 214 -5.74 11.53 4.04
CA LEU A 214 -6.63 11.86 2.92
C LEU A 214 -7.74 12.84 3.32
N ALA A 215 -8.31 12.70 4.53
CA ALA A 215 -9.32 13.62 5.03
C ALA A 215 -8.80 15.06 5.23
N ARG A 216 -7.48 15.25 5.28
CA ARG A 216 -6.81 16.58 5.36
C ARG A 216 -6.34 17.09 4.00
N THR A 217 -6.75 16.47 2.90
CA THR A 217 -6.34 16.91 1.55
C THR A 217 -6.77 18.37 1.33
N PRO A 218 -5.84 19.28 0.96
CA PRO A 218 -6.19 20.68 0.76
C PRO A 218 -7.18 20.83 -0.39
N GLY A 219 -8.19 21.67 -0.19
CA GLY A 219 -9.25 22.00 -1.14
C GLY A 219 -10.59 21.29 -0.90
N LEU A 220 -10.66 20.44 0.12
CA LEU A 220 -11.92 19.84 0.59
C LEU A 220 -12.74 20.82 1.45
N GLU A 221 -12.12 21.89 1.96
CA GLU A 221 -12.77 22.87 2.81
C GLU A 221 -13.88 23.62 2.06
N THR A 222 -15.08 23.67 2.65
CA THR A 222 -16.29 24.25 2.02
C THR A 222 -16.22 25.76 1.86
N TYR A 223 -15.45 26.45 2.70
CA TYR A 223 -15.28 27.90 2.66
C TYR A 223 -14.11 28.37 1.78
N ASP A 224 -13.28 27.44 1.28
CA ASP A 224 -12.13 27.75 0.41
C ASP A 224 -12.41 27.29 -1.02
N PHE A 225 -11.81 26.18 -1.45
CA PHE A 225 -11.96 25.70 -2.82
C PHE A 225 -13.31 24.99 -3.05
N ASP A 226 -13.94 24.41 -2.03
CA ASP A 226 -15.17 23.59 -2.17
C ASP A 226 -15.06 22.57 -3.31
N PHE A 227 -14.03 21.71 -3.26
CA PHE A 227 -13.86 20.69 -4.29
C PHE A 227 -15.13 19.84 -4.45
N TRP A 228 -15.70 19.37 -3.34
CA TRP A 228 -16.80 18.43 -3.37
C TRP A 228 -18.08 19.02 -3.95
N GLY A 229 -18.45 20.26 -3.59
CA GLY A 229 -19.59 20.94 -4.16
C GLY A 229 -19.40 21.26 -5.65
N LYS A 230 -18.21 21.71 -6.05
CA LYS A 230 -17.88 21.94 -7.48
C LYS A 230 -17.91 20.64 -8.29
N TYR A 231 -17.38 19.57 -7.73
CA TYR A 231 -17.36 18.26 -8.35
C TYR A 231 -18.78 17.69 -8.51
N LYS A 232 -19.65 17.84 -7.50
CA LYS A 232 -21.07 17.50 -7.60
C LYS A 232 -21.76 18.24 -8.76
N ARG A 233 -21.60 19.57 -8.82
CA ARG A 233 -22.16 20.38 -9.92
C ARG A 233 -21.63 19.96 -11.30
N ALA A 234 -20.35 19.59 -11.39
CA ALA A 234 -19.76 19.09 -12.63
C ALA A 234 -20.36 17.74 -13.06
N VAL A 235 -20.61 16.83 -12.12
CA VAL A 235 -21.28 15.55 -12.37
C VAL A 235 -22.73 15.77 -12.79
N GLU A 236 -23.47 16.64 -12.10
CA GLU A 236 -24.86 16.98 -12.46
C GLU A 236 -24.92 17.54 -13.89
N ARG A 237 -24.01 18.45 -14.24
CA ARG A 237 -23.88 18.97 -15.61
C ARG A 237 -23.56 17.87 -16.62
N MET A 238 -22.61 16.98 -16.31
CA MET A 238 -22.27 15.84 -17.17
C MET A 238 -23.48 14.96 -17.46
N LEU A 239 -24.23 14.59 -16.42
CA LEU A 239 -25.39 13.72 -16.55
C LEU A 239 -26.51 14.40 -17.35
N PHE A 240 -26.73 15.70 -17.12
CA PHE A 240 -27.69 16.50 -17.88
C PHE A 240 -27.31 16.62 -19.37
N GLU A 241 -26.04 16.86 -19.70
CA GLU A 241 -25.56 16.89 -21.08
C GLU A 241 -25.71 15.52 -21.77
N GLN A 242 -25.43 14.42 -21.06
CA GLN A 242 -25.61 13.05 -21.56
C GLN A 242 -27.09 12.69 -21.77
N GLU A 243 -27.96 13.11 -20.86
CA GLU A 243 -29.40 12.91 -20.97
C GLU A 243 -29.98 13.64 -22.20
N GLN A 244 -29.61 14.91 -22.39
CA GLN A 244 -30.01 15.67 -23.58
C GLN A 244 -29.48 15.06 -24.87
N ALA A 245 -28.24 14.58 -24.88
CA ALA A 245 -27.67 13.88 -26.03
C ALA A 245 -28.42 12.57 -26.34
N ALA A 246 -28.80 11.82 -25.30
CA ALA A 246 -29.60 10.62 -25.43
C ALA A 246 -31.00 10.91 -26.00
N GLN A 247 -31.64 12.00 -25.57
CA GLN A 247 -32.97 12.40 -26.04
C GLN A 247 -32.98 12.83 -27.52
N LYS A 248 -31.87 13.35 -28.04
CA LYS A 248 -31.70 13.70 -29.45
C LYS A 248 -31.43 12.50 -30.37
N GLN A 249 -31.30 11.29 -29.82
CA GLN A 249 -31.05 10.09 -30.60
C GLN A 249 -32.29 9.67 -31.40
N SER A 250 -32.10 9.43 -32.71
CA SER A 250 -33.19 9.05 -33.63
C SER A 250 -33.58 7.57 -33.51
N LYS A 251 -32.63 6.70 -33.14
CA LYS A 251 -32.88 5.27 -32.94
C LYS A 251 -33.41 5.00 -31.53
N GLU A 252 -34.67 4.58 -31.43
CA GLU A 252 -35.35 4.36 -30.14
C GLU A 252 -34.58 3.39 -29.21
N GLN A 253 -34.10 2.25 -29.73
CA GLN A 253 -33.31 1.30 -28.95
C GLN A 253 -32.05 1.93 -28.33
N MET A 254 -31.35 2.78 -29.10
CA MET A 254 -30.15 3.47 -28.64
C MET A 254 -30.50 4.55 -27.60
N LYS A 255 -31.59 5.28 -27.81
CA LYS A 255 -32.12 6.26 -26.84
C LYS A 255 -32.42 5.59 -25.50
N THR A 256 -33.16 4.48 -25.50
CA THR A 256 -33.50 3.73 -24.27
C THR A 256 -32.24 3.25 -23.56
N TYR A 257 -31.26 2.69 -24.29
CA TYR A 257 -30.00 2.23 -23.73
C TYR A 257 -29.21 3.38 -23.07
N LEU A 258 -29.06 4.51 -23.76
CA LEU A 258 -28.33 5.66 -23.23
C LEU A 258 -29.01 6.26 -21.99
N LEU A 259 -30.33 6.40 -22.00
CA LEU A 259 -31.08 6.90 -20.83
C LEU A 259 -30.93 5.97 -19.62
N SER A 260 -31.02 4.65 -19.82
CA SER A 260 -30.77 3.67 -18.76
C SER A 260 -29.34 3.75 -18.21
N ASN A 261 -28.35 3.99 -19.08
CA ASN A 261 -26.97 4.19 -18.67
C ASN A 261 -26.81 5.45 -17.80
N VAL A 262 -27.42 6.58 -18.21
CA VAL A 262 -27.40 7.84 -17.43
C VAL A 262 -28.02 7.63 -16.06
N GLN A 263 -29.20 6.99 -15.97
CA GLN A 263 -29.86 6.67 -14.70
C GLN A 263 -28.98 5.80 -13.80
N SER A 264 -28.35 4.76 -14.37
CA SER A 264 -27.44 3.89 -13.63
C SER A 264 -26.22 4.66 -13.10
N ARG A 265 -25.63 5.53 -13.93
CA ARG A 265 -24.51 6.38 -13.51
C ARG A 265 -24.92 7.37 -12.43
N GLN A 266 -26.10 7.99 -12.54
CA GLN A 266 -26.63 8.89 -11.52
C GLN A 266 -26.77 8.17 -10.17
N ALA A 267 -27.33 6.96 -10.16
CA ALA A 267 -27.44 6.16 -8.94
C ALA A 267 -26.06 5.85 -8.32
N VAL A 268 -25.05 5.54 -9.16
CA VAL A 268 -23.68 5.31 -8.71
C VAL A 268 -23.07 6.56 -8.07
N PHE A 269 -23.20 7.74 -8.69
CA PHE A 269 -22.69 8.99 -8.12
C PHE A 269 -23.42 9.41 -6.84
N GLU A 270 -24.73 9.16 -6.74
CA GLU A 270 -25.50 9.44 -5.52
C GLU A 270 -24.94 8.70 -4.31
N THR A 271 -24.41 7.48 -4.51
CA THR A 271 -23.78 6.70 -3.42
C THR A 271 -22.55 7.37 -2.80
N ILE A 272 -21.90 8.32 -3.49
CA ILE A 272 -20.77 9.07 -2.94
C ILE A 272 -21.18 10.46 -2.47
N PHE A 273 -22.16 11.10 -3.11
CA PHE A 273 -22.61 12.43 -2.68
C PHE A 273 -23.49 12.41 -1.42
N ASN A 274 -24.19 11.30 -1.17
CA ASN A 274 -24.95 11.09 0.04
C ASN A 274 -24.11 10.34 1.09
N GLU A 275 -23.75 11.04 2.17
CA GLU A 275 -22.92 10.49 3.25
C GLU A 275 -23.58 9.30 3.95
N SER A 276 -24.91 9.34 4.17
CA SER A 276 -25.64 8.23 4.81
C SER A 276 -25.58 6.96 3.95
N LEU A 277 -25.79 7.09 2.64
CA LEU A 277 -25.64 5.96 1.72
C LEU A 277 -24.20 5.46 1.71
N HIS A 278 -23.20 6.34 1.63
CA HIS A 278 -21.79 5.96 1.70
C HIS A 278 -21.50 5.16 2.97
N ASN A 279 -21.95 5.62 4.14
CA ASN A 279 -21.75 4.94 5.41
C ASN A 279 -22.46 3.57 5.46
N ALA A 280 -23.58 3.39 4.76
CA ALA A 280 -24.23 2.08 4.60
C ALA A 280 -23.43 1.11 3.71
N PHE A 281 -22.63 1.60 2.75
CA PHE A 281 -21.67 0.75 2.02
C PHE A 281 -20.47 0.37 2.90
N VAL A 282 -20.00 1.29 3.75
CA VAL A 282 -18.91 1.01 4.70
C VAL A 282 -19.32 -0.05 5.73
N SER A 283 -20.53 0.07 6.31
CA SER A 283 -21.01 -0.88 7.32
C SER A 283 -21.20 -2.31 6.79
N ARG A 284 -21.52 -2.46 5.50
CA ARG A 284 -21.62 -3.76 4.81
C ARG A 284 -20.28 -4.34 4.36
N GLY A 285 -19.18 -3.60 4.50
CA GLY A 285 -17.88 -4.02 4.00
C GLY A 285 -17.79 -3.99 2.46
N GLU A 286 -18.57 -3.12 1.81
CA GLU A 286 -18.46 -2.84 0.36
C GLU A 286 -17.54 -1.63 0.09
N ARG A 287 -17.31 -0.80 1.10
CA ARG A 287 -16.29 0.28 1.15
C ARG A 287 -15.43 0.17 2.42
N ARG A 288 -14.27 0.81 2.44
CA ARG A 288 -13.34 0.82 3.60
C ARG A 288 -13.09 2.22 4.12
N PHE A 289 -13.02 3.20 3.21
CA PHE A 289 -12.68 4.58 3.52
C PHE A 289 -13.84 5.32 4.17
N SER A 290 -13.50 6.25 5.06
CA SER A 290 -14.45 7.29 5.48
C SER A 290 -14.84 8.18 4.30
N HIS A 291 -15.97 8.87 4.42
CA HIS A 291 -16.47 9.77 3.37
C HIS A 291 -15.44 10.85 3.02
N ALA A 292 -14.89 11.54 4.02
CA ALA A 292 -13.86 12.56 3.83
C ALA A 292 -12.57 12.00 3.18
N ALA A 293 -12.15 10.80 3.55
CA ALA A 293 -10.98 10.17 2.93
C ALA A 293 -11.23 9.83 1.44
N LEU A 294 -12.44 9.39 1.10
CA LEU A 294 -12.84 9.16 -0.28
C LEU A 294 -12.80 10.46 -1.09
N GLN A 295 -13.31 11.57 -0.54
CA GLN A 295 -13.26 12.88 -1.20
C GLN A 295 -11.82 13.30 -1.53
N GLY A 296 -10.91 13.18 -0.56
CA GLY A 296 -9.49 13.47 -0.75
C GLY A 296 -8.84 12.60 -1.82
N ALA A 297 -9.16 11.30 -1.83
CA ALA A 297 -8.64 10.37 -2.83
C ALA A 297 -9.13 10.69 -4.26
N VAL A 298 -10.42 11.05 -4.41
CA VAL A 298 -10.96 11.53 -5.70
C VAL A 298 -10.24 12.81 -6.12
N MET A 299 -10.05 13.76 -5.21
CA MET A 299 -9.38 15.03 -5.50
C MET A 299 -7.95 14.81 -5.99
N ILE A 300 -7.13 14.04 -5.26
CA ILE A 300 -5.76 13.70 -5.65
C ILE A 300 -5.74 13.02 -7.02
N THR A 301 -6.70 12.14 -7.30
CA THR A 301 -6.77 11.43 -8.57
C THR A 301 -7.08 12.36 -9.75
N LEU A 302 -8.00 13.31 -9.57
CA LEU A 302 -8.39 14.25 -10.62
C LEU A 302 -7.35 15.35 -10.89
N TYR A 303 -6.60 15.77 -9.86
CA TYR A 303 -5.57 16.82 -9.96
C TYR A 303 -4.14 16.28 -9.81
N ARG A 304 -3.92 15.00 -10.12
CA ARG A 304 -2.61 14.31 -9.98
C ARG A 304 -1.45 14.97 -10.74
N ASP A 305 -1.76 15.76 -11.77
CA ASP A 305 -0.77 16.45 -12.60
C ASP A 305 -0.24 17.74 -11.90
N GLU A 306 -0.86 18.16 -10.79
CA GLU A 306 -0.37 19.28 -9.98
C GLU A 306 0.83 18.85 -9.11
N PRO A 307 1.87 19.70 -8.96
CA PRO A 307 3.10 19.34 -8.28
C PRO A 307 2.91 18.73 -6.89
N ARG A 308 2.07 19.35 -6.05
CA ARG A 308 1.78 18.87 -4.68
C ARG A 308 0.90 17.62 -4.63
N PHE A 309 0.25 17.22 -5.72
CA PHE A 309 -0.56 15.99 -5.79
C PHE A 309 0.11 14.86 -6.57
N SER A 310 1.20 15.13 -7.28
CA SER A 310 1.99 14.11 -7.99
C SER A 310 2.48 12.99 -7.07
N GLN A 311 3.14 13.33 -5.95
CA GLN A 311 3.65 12.35 -4.99
C GLN A 311 2.51 11.66 -4.20
N PRO A 312 1.49 12.37 -3.69
CA PRO A 312 0.30 11.73 -3.11
C PRO A 312 -0.35 10.71 -4.04
N HIS A 313 -0.48 11.01 -5.34
CA HIS A 313 -1.04 10.06 -6.30
C HIS A 313 -0.17 8.80 -6.42
N GLN A 314 1.16 8.94 -6.46
CA GLN A 314 2.07 7.79 -6.49
C GLN A 314 2.00 6.94 -5.21
N ILE A 315 1.76 7.55 -4.04
CA ILE A 315 1.48 6.81 -2.81
C ILE A 315 0.19 5.98 -2.98
N LEU A 316 -0.90 6.57 -3.49
CA LEU A 316 -2.15 5.84 -3.74
C LEU A 316 -1.95 4.68 -4.73
N THR A 317 -1.13 4.88 -5.77
CA THR A 317 -0.74 3.82 -6.70
C THR A 317 0.02 2.69 -6.00
N ALA A 318 1.03 3.01 -5.20
CA ALA A 318 1.81 2.00 -4.47
C ALA A 318 0.95 1.18 -3.49
N LEU A 319 -0.06 1.80 -2.86
CA LEU A 319 -1.01 1.10 -1.99
C LEU A 319 -1.87 0.10 -2.77
N MET A 320 -2.34 0.46 -3.96
CA MET A 320 -3.03 -0.48 -4.87
C MET A 320 -2.10 -1.60 -5.33
N ASP A 321 -0.85 -1.29 -5.65
CA ASP A 321 0.14 -2.29 -6.07
C ASP A 321 0.41 -3.32 -4.96
N ILE A 322 0.51 -2.88 -3.70
CA ILE A 322 0.66 -3.77 -2.53
C ILE A 322 -0.53 -4.73 -2.42
N ASP A 323 -1.78 -4.23 -2.48
CA ASP A 323 -2.98 -5.08 -2.42
C ASP A 323 -3.04 -6.08 -3.60
N SER A 324 -2.69 -5.62 -4.80
CA SER A 324 -2.63 -6.46 -6.00
C SER A 324 -1.61 -7.57 -5.84
N LEU A 325 -0.41 -7.26 -5.36
CA LEU A 325 0.67 -8.22 -5.20
C LEU A 325 0.41 -9.23 -4.08
N ILE A 326 -0.18 -8.81 -2.96
CA ILE A 326 -0.62 -9.74 -1.92
C ILE A 326 -1.68 -10.70 -2.47
N THR A 327 -2.62 -10.20 -3.27
CA THR A 327 -3.64 -11.04 -3.91
C THR A 327 -3.02 -12.02 -4.92
N LYS A 328 -2.05 -11.57 -5.72
CA LYS A 328 -1.28 -12.44 -6.64
C LYS A 328 -0.49 -13.50 -5.90
N TRP A 329 0.16 -13.14 -4.79
CA TRP A 329 0.88 -14.10 -3.94
C TRP A 329 -0.07 -15.16 -3.38
N ARG A 330 -1.24 -14.76 -2.87
CA ARG A 330 -2.28 -15.72 -2.42
C ARG A 330 -2.73 -16.63 -3.55
N TYR A 331 -2.91 -16.08 -4.75
CA TYR A 331 -3.32 -16.86 -5.92
C TYR A 331 -2.26 -17.89 -6.31
N ASN A 332 -0.99 -17.49 -6.46
CA ASN A 332 0.10 -18.41 -6.77
C ASN A 332 0.22 -19.50 -5.69
N HIS A 333 0.11 -19.12 -4.42
CA HIS A 333 0.07 -20.08 -3.31
C HIS A 333 -1.10 -21.06 -3.43
N VAL A 334 -2.31 -20.60 -3.80
CA VAL A 334 -3.47 -21.48 -4.04
C VAL A 334 -3.21 -22.49 -5.16
N ILE A 335 -2.62 -22.04 -6.27
CA ILE A 335 -2.31 -22.90 -7.43
C ILE A 335 -1.25 -23.94 -7.05
N MET A 336 -0.17 -23.53 -6.39
CA MET A 336 0.86 -24.44 -5.88
C MET A 336 0.25 -25.46 -4.92
N VAL A 337 -0.57 -25.05 -3.96
CA VAL A 337 -1.23 -25.97 -3.02
C VAL A 337 -2.15 -26.95 -3.75
N GLN A 338 -2.90 -26.50 -4.75
CA GLN A 338 -3.74 -27.39 -5.56
C GLN A 338 -2.89 -28.45 -6.29
N ARG A 339 -1.70 -28.09 -6.76
CA ARG A 339 -0.75 -29.04 -7.37
C ARG A 339 -0.19 -30.03 -6.36
N MET A 340 0.14 -29.58 -5.15
CA MET A 340 0.77 -30.39 -4.11
C MET A 340 -0.19 -31.37 -3.42
N ILE A 341 -1.43 -30.96 -3.11
CA ILE A 341 -2.37 -31.76 -2.30
C ILE A 341 -3.76 -31.94 -2.96
N GLY A 342 -3.96 -31.44 -4.16
CA GLY A 342 -5.27 -31.46 -4.83
C GLY A 342 -6.29 -30.51 -4.17
N SER A 343 -7.57 -30.75 -4.47
CA SER A 343 -8.69 -29.91 -4.00
C SER A 343 -9.45 -30.48 -2.81
N GLN A 344 -9.22 -31.76 -2.47
CA GLN A 344 -10.01 -32.52 -1.49
C GLN A 344 -9.23 -32.91 -0.23
N GLN A 345 -7.89 -32.91 -0.27
CA GLN A 345 -7.11 -33.17 0.95
C GLN A 345 -7.22 -31.99 1.91
N LEU A 346 -7.46 -32.30 3.18
CA LEU A 346 -7.45 -31.33 4.26
C LEU A 346 -6.02 -30.79 4.46
N GLY A 347 -5.91 -29.50 4.79
CA GLY A 347 -4.63 -28.92 5.18
C GLY A 347 -4.17 -29.47 6.53
N THR A 348 -2.86 -29.56 6.75
CA THR A 348 -2.27 -29.99 8.05
C THR A 348 -2.73 -29.13 9.23
N GLY A 349 -3.10 -27.87 8.97
CA GLY A 349 -3.68 -26.96 9.97
C GLY A 349 -5.16 -27.17 10.29
N GLY A 350 -5.83 -28.17 9.70
CA GLY A 350 -7.25 -28.48 9.97
C GLY A 350 -8.27 -27.67 9.16
N SER A 351 -7.83 -26.97 8.12
CA SER A 351 -8.72 -26.26 7.19
C SER A 351 -9.16 -27.17 6.04
N SER A 352 -10.15 -26.74 5.25
CA SER A 352 -10.50 -27.37 3.97
C SER A 352 -9.42 -27.23 2.88
N GLY A 353 -8.21 -26.81 3.26
CA GLY A 353 -7.04 -26.71 2.40
C GLY A 353 -7.28 -25.70 1.27
N TYR A 354 -7.32 -26.21 0.05
CA TYR A 354 -7.52 -25.46 -1.18
C TYR A 354 -8.77 -24.55 -1.15
N GLN A 355 -9.93 -25.04 -0.68
CA GLN A 355 -11.18 -24.28 -0.71
C GLN A 355 -11.12 -23.05 0.21
N TYR A 356 -10.53 -23.21 1.38
CA TYR A 356 -10.27 -22.10 2.28
C TYR A 356 -9.34 -21.08 1.63
N LEU A 357 -8.19 -21.51 1.08
CA LEU A 357 -7.22 -20.59 0.49
C LEU A 357 -7.84 -19.80 -0.69
N LYS A 358 -8.62 -20.48 -1.53
CA LYS A 358 -9.37 -19.86 -2.63
C LYS A 358 -10.34 -18.79 -2.14
N SER A 359 -11.00 -18.98 -0.99
CA SER A 359 -11.89 -17.97 -0.40
C SER A 359 -11.16 -16.69 0.05
N THR A 360 -9.85 -16.78 0.32
CA THR A 360 -9.02 -15.61 0.68
C THR A 360 -8.67 -14.71 -0.51
N LEU A 361 -8.99 -15.12 -1.74
CA LEU A 361 -8.79 -14.33 -2.96
C LEU A 361 -9.87 -13.26 -3.17
N SER A 362 -10.86 -13.18 -2.29
CA SER A 362 -11.96 -12.20 -2.40
C SER A 362 -11.53 -10.79 -1.99
N ASP A 363 -12.28 -9.79 -2.48
CA ASP A 363 -12.12 -8.36 -2.13
C ASP A 363 -12.30 -8.05 -0.63
N ARG A 364 -12.73 -9.04 0.17
CA ARG A 364 -12.73 -8.95 1.63
C ARG A 364 -11.34 -8.71 2.21
N TYR A 365 -10.29 -9.22 1.55
CA TYR A 365 -8.90 -9.06 1.97
C TYR A 365 -8.20 -7.84 1.35
N LYS A 366 -8.83 -7.14 0.39
CA LYS A 366 -8.29 -5.89 -0.17
C LYS A 366 -8.53 -4.75 0.81
N VAL A 367 -7.45 -4.15 1.27
CA VAL A 367 -7.49 -3.10 2.30
C VAL A 367 -7.84 -1.74 1.71
N PHE A 368 -7.33 -1.46 0.51
CA PHE A 368 -7.51 -0.22 -0.24
C PHE A 368 -8.48 -0.41 -1.42
N LEU A 369 -9.51 -1.24 -1.22
CA LEU A 369 -10.56 -1.53 -2.21
C LEU A 369 -11.14 -0.26 -2.86
N ASP A 370 -11.35 0.79 -2.07
CA ASP A 370 -11.92 2.04 -2.56
C ASP A 370 -11.04 2.71 -3.62
N LEU A 371 -9.70 2.58 -3.54
CA LEU A 371 -8.77 3.17 -4.51
C LEU A 371 -8.96 2.58 -5.91
N PHE A 372 -9.16 1.26 -6.00
CA PHE A 372 -9.47 0.59 -7.28
C PHE A 372 -10.80 1.08 -7.86
N ASN A 373 -11.79 1.28 -6.98
CA ASN A 373 -13.13 1.72 -7.35
C ASN A 373 -13.24 3.22 -7.64
N LEU A 374 -12.19 4.02 -7.42
CA LEU A 374 -12.17 5.45 -7.79
C LEU A 374 -12.37 5.66 -9.30
N SER A 375 -11.93 4.70 -10.11
CA SER A 375 -12.08 4.73 -11.57
C SER A 375 -13.55 4.85 -12.01
N THR A 376 -14.47 4.34 -11.19
CA THR A 376 -15.92 4.44 -11.40
C THR A 376 -16.42 5.89 -11.34
N PHE A 377 -15.73 6.75 -10.59
CA PHE A 377 -16.12 8.14 -10.35
C PHE A 377 -15.36 9.13 -11.23
N LEU A 378 -14.66 8.68 -12.28
CA LEU A 378 -13.99 9.61 -13.19
C LEU A 378 -14.99 10.33 -14.10
N ILE A 379 -14.73 11.62 -14.32
CA ILE A 379 -15.46 12.48 -15.26
C ILE A 379 -14.54 12.98 -16.37
N PRO A 380 -15.07 13.38 -17.54
CA PRO A 380 -14.29 13.97 -18.62
C PRO A 380 -13.42 15.14 -18.15
N ARG A 381 -12.17 15.24 -18.65
CA ARG A 381 -11.20 16.26 -18.23
C ARG A 381 -11.73 17.69 -18.29
N HIS A 382 -12.52 18.02 -19.32
CA HIS A 382 -13.07 19.36 -19.51
C HIS A 382 -14.18 19.73 -18.49
N LEU A 383 -14.71 18.76 -17.74
CA LEU A 383 -15.70 18.96 -16.68
C LEU A 383 -15.06 19.01 -15.28
N ILE A 384 -13.79 18.61 -15.14
CA ILE A 384 -13.09 18.70 -13.86
C ILE A 384 -13.05 20.18 -13.44
N PRO A 385 -13.48 20.53 -12.21
CA PRO A 385 -13.51 21.92 -11.77
C PRO A 385 -12.13 22.58 -11.93
N PRO A 386 -12.03 23.73 -12.61
CA PRO A 386 -10.73 24.38 -12.75
C PRO A 386 -10.25 24.90 -11.40
N LEU A 387 -8.97 24.68 -11.10
CA LEU A 387 -8.33 25.22 -9.91
C LEU A 387 -8.31 26.75 -9.99
N THR A 388 -8.69 27.42 -8.89
CA THR A 388 -8.56 28.88 -8.76
C THR A 388 -7.10 29.28 -8.76
N LYS A 389 -6.77 30.54 -9.07
CA LYS A 389 -5.38 31.05 -9.00
C LYS A 389 -4.76 30.80 -7.62
N GLN A 390 -5.51 31.06 -6.56
CA GLN A 390 -5.12 30.79 -5.18
C GLN A 390 -4.84 29.30 -4.95
N MET A 391 -5.71 28.42 -5.44
CA MET A 391 -5.52 26.98 -5.28
C MET A 391 -4.33 26.45 -6.09
N LYS A 392 -4.11 26.96 -7.31
CA LYS A 392 -2.90 26.64 -8.09
C LYS A 392 -1.64 27.07 -7.37
N THR A 393 -1.61 28.28 -6.78
CA THR A 393 -0.47 28.71 -5.96
C THR A 393 -0.30 27.82 -4.73
N ARG A 394 -1.38 27.48 -4.03
CA ARG A 394 -1.35 26.56 -2.87
C ARG A 394 -0.84 25.18 -3.28
N LEU A 395 -1.16 24.69 -4.47
CA LEU A 395 -0.71 23.39 -5.00
C LEU A 395 0.64 23.44 -5.75
N SER A 396 1.21 24.63 -5.93
CA SER A 396 2.55 24.83 -6.49
C SER A 396 3.63 24.70 -5.42
N ILE A 397 4.86 24.35 -5.85
CA ILE A 397 6.04 24.22 -4.96
C ILE A 397 6.62 25.62 -4.62
N ALA A 398 6.19 26.69 -5.30
CA ALA A 398 6.75 28.02 -5.12
C ALA A 398 6.27 28.67 -3.82
N TRP A 399 7.19 28.80 -2.86
CA TRP A 399 7.05 29.70 -1.71
C TRP A 399 7.00 31.15 -2.20
N ASN A 400 5.99 31.92 -1.77
CA ASN A 400 5.89 33.36 -2.04
C ASN A 400 6.99 34.11 -1.27
N GLY A 401 8.17 34.22 -1.87
CA GLY A 401 9.27 35.10 -1.45
C GLY A 401 9.27 36.46 -2.18
N TRP A 402 8.12 36.94 -2.65
CA TRP A 402 7.99 38.30 -3.19
C TRP A 402 7.05 39.08 -2.26
N SER A 403 7.61 39.46 -1.12
CA SER A 403 7.04 40.54 -0.31
C SER A 403 7.02 41.81 -1.16
N THR A 404 5.88 42.47 -1.10
CA THR A 404 5.61 43.83 -1.52
C THR A 404 6.78 44.78 -1.25
N ASP A 405 7.34 45.35 -2.32
CA ASP A 405 7.91 46.70 -2.30
C ASP A 405 7.80 47.27 -3.72
N ASN A 406 6.69 47.96 -3.97
CA ASN A 406 6.58 49.02 -4.97
C ASN A 406 5.36 49.88 -4.61
N ASN A 407 5.42 50.47 -3.42
CA ASN A 407 4.53 51.57 -3.06
C ASN A 407 5.28 52.55 -2.15
N GLN A 408 6.25 53.26 -2.73
CA GLN A 408 6.78 54.52 -2.18
C GLN A 408 7.50 55.29 -3.28
N ASN A 409 6.78 56.20 -3.95
CA ASN A 409 7.12 57.63 -4.02
C ASN A 409 6.25 58.31 -5.07
N ASN A 410 5.07 58.73 -4.64
CA ASN A 410 4.43 59.93 -5.17
C ASN A 410 4.56 61.00 -4.07
N SER A 411 5.52 61.89 -4.24
CA SER A 411 5.55 63.20 -3.59
C SER A 411 6.37 64.14 -4.47
N GLU A 412 5.62 65.00 -5.16
CA GLU A 412 5.92 66.42 -5.38
C GLU A 412 7.32 66.82 -5.86
N ASN A 413 7.39 67.27 -7.11
CA ASN A 413 7.98 68.58 -7.38
C ASN A 413 7.28 69.25 -8.57
N THR A 414 6.56 70.32 -8.23
CA THR A 414 6.20 71.43 -9.10
C THR A 414 7.45 72.18 -9.60
N ILE A 415 7.24 73.02 -10.62
CA ILE A 415 8.00 74.23 -11.03
C ILE A 415 8.78 74.13 -12.36
N GLU A 416 8.11 74.68 -13.39
CA GLU A 416 8.55 75.70 -14.37
C GLU A 416 9.67 75.47 -15.41
N ASN A 417 9.32 75.94 -16.62
CA ASN A 417 10.12 76.65 -17.62
C ASN A 417 11.26 75.91 -18.34
N SER A 418 11.02 75.52 -19.60
CA SER A 418 11.57 76.16 -20.83
C SER A 418 11.27 75.29 -22.05
#